data_AF-A0A7S2R7C4-F1
#
_entry.id   AF-A0A7S2R7C4-F1
#
_cell.length_a   1.000
_cell.length_b   1.000
_cell.length_c   1.000
_cell.angle_alpha   90.00
_cell.angle_beta   90.00
_cell.angle_gamma   90.00
#
_symmetry.space_group_name_H-M   'P 1'
#
loop_
_entity.id
_entity.type
_entity.pdbx_description
1 polymer ?
#
loop_
_entity_poly.entity_id
_entity_poly.type
_entity_poly.pdbx_seq_one_letter_code
_entity_poly.pdbx_strand_id
1 'polypeptide(L)'
;MNSTATETVSEENDWTVGKTVVCTCIVLFWVLIYLSMHKLRRNGGRNVWYHVGYFTAVALIIYLLPNDLALDAFNPITITLVCTLYPIYESIRAVCTVDTDDDTSMLQYWIAQGILSFASAWVNDVTNDHPLVRQYWFECLFFYYVWLLLPFTDGAALLYDCVTEPFIVPLIAPYAKKMSNALNAIVTAFINAFHLWFVWFAFFFLSPNLKSIIAICIGTVYPFMASIIAVSTPQGDDDTYWLTYWSCYGILYLIMGFFEHWLKRVPGFYIMYILATIYLMLPMFKGADAIFRSILVPLSGQTEMLMLRDASILRMELESKIPESRRAQVLDAVSKTFGADNSKMPSVRRRPNYGDKSDYGAIEEKEIIV
;
A
#
# COMPACT_ATOMS: atom_id res chain seq x y z
N MET A 1 -16.50 48.72 25.50
CA MET A 1 -16.04 48.42 24.12
C MET A 1 -14.64 47.83 24.06
N ASN A 2 -13.73 48.09 25.02
CA ASN A 2 -12.38 47.49 25.00
C ASN A 2 -12.28 46.04 25.55
N SER A 3 -13.18 45.58 26.44
CA SER A 3 -13.03 44.23 27.03
C SER A 3 -13.34 43.11 26.05
N THR A 4 -14.35 43.30 25.18
CA THR A 4 -14.75 42.32 24.17
C THR A 4 -13.68 42.11 23.10
N ALA A 5 -12.95 43.17 22.71
CA ALA A 5 -11.87 43.05 21.73
C ALA A 5 -10.63 42.33 22.31
N THR A 6 -10.35 42.49 23.61
CA THR A 6 -9.27 41.75 24.28
C THR A 6 -9.61 40.28 24.50
N GLU A 7 -10.87 39.95 24.80
CA GLU A 7 -11.33 38.56 24.95
C GLU A 7 -11.25 37.82 23.62
N THR A 8 -11.75 38.41 22.52
CA THR A 8 -11.70 37.79 21.19
C THR A 8 -10.27 37.56 20.68
N VAL A 9 -9.36 38.50 20.96
CA VAL A 9 -7.95 38.36 20.59
C VAL A 9 -7.23 37.31 21.46
N SER A 10 -7.63 37.16 22.72
CA SER A 10 -7.09 36.09 23.58
C SER A 10 -7.55 34.70 23.16
N GLU A 11 -8.83 34.55 22.80
CA GLU A 11 -9.39 33.28 22.31
C GLU A 11 -8.80 32.88 20.95
N GLU A 12 -8.61 33.85 20.05
CA GLU A 12 -8.00 33.59 18.74
C GLU A 12 -6.50 33.24 18.86
N ASN A 13 -5.78 33.84 19.81
CA ASN A 13 -4.38 33.50 20.09
C ASN A 13 -4.24 32.11 20.75
N ASP A 14 -5.08 31.75 21.72
CA ASP A 14 -5.06 30.42 22.32
C ASP A 14 -5.40 29.32 21.30
N TRP A 15 -6.36 29.61 20.40
CA TRP A 15 -6.73 28.72 19.31
C TRP A 15 -5.61 28.51 18.29
N THR A 16 -4.92 29.58 17.90
CA THR A 16 -3.79 29.51 16.96
C THR A 16 -2.58 28.81 17.58
N VAL A 17 -2.27 29.07 18.86
CA VAL A 17 -1.21 28.36 19.58
C VAL A 17 -1.53 26.87 19.68
N GLY A 18 -2.77 26.50 20.00
CA GLY A 18 -3.23 25.11 20.03
C GLY A 18 -2.96 24.37 18.71
N LYS A 19 -3.38 24.95 17.57
CA LYS A 19 -3.12 24.37 16.25
C LYS A 19 -1.64 24.24 15.91
N THR A 20 -0.84 25.23 16.29
CA THR A 20 0.60 25.23 16.02
C THR A 20 1.31 24.13 16.81
N VAL A 21 0.91 23.91 18.06
CA VAL A 21 1.39 22.80 18.89
C VAL A 21 1.00 21.46 18.28
N VAL A 22 -0.26 21.28 17.85
CA VAL A 22 -0.73 20.05 17.17
C VAL A 22 0.09 19.76 15.93
N CYS A 23 0.25 20.74 15.03
CA CYS A 23 1.03 20.56 13.81
C CYS A 23 2.48 20.18 14.13
N THR A 24 3.09 20.81 15.15
CA THR A 24 4.45 20.50 15.57
C THR A 24 4.55 19.08 16.14
N CYS A 25 3.59 18.66 16.97
CA CYS A 25 3.53 17.31 17.53
C CYS A 25 3.32 16.25 16.44
N ILE A 26 2.44 16.50 15.46
CA ILE A 26 2.22 15.61 14.31
C ILE A 26 3.50 15.48 13.49
N VAL A 27 4.21 16.58 13.21
CA VAL A 27 5.47 16.57 12.47
C VAL A 27 6.54 15.80 13.24
N LEU A 28 6.70 16.04 14.54
CA LEU A 28 7.65 15.31 15.38
C LEU A 28 7.32 13.82 15.47
N PHE A 29 6.04 13.47 15.59
CA PHE A 29 5.57 12.09 15.56
C PHE A 29 5.98 11.39 14.27
N TRP A 30 5.77 12.05 13.13
CA TRP A 30 6.16 11.50 11.83
C TRP A 30 7.67 11.40 11.63
N VAL A 31 8.44 12.36 12.12
CA VAL A 31 9.90 12.29 12.14
C VAL A 31 10.38 11.12 12.99
N LEU A 32 9.76 10.87 14.14
CA LEU A 32 10.09 9.73 15.00
C LEU A 32 9.71 8.40 14.36
N ILE A 33 8.54 8.31 13.72
CA ILE A 33 8.16 7.14 12.91
C ILE A 33 9.22 6.91 11.83
N TYR A 34 9.52 7.91 11.01
CA TYR A 34 10.52 7.83 9.95
C TYR A 34 11.88 7.32 10.46
N LEU A 35 12.39 7.90 11.55
CA LEU A 35 13.65 7.47 12.17
C LEU A 35 13.60 6.05 12.72
N SER A 36 12.46 5.63 13.29
CA SER A 36 12.27 4.27 13.80
C SER A 36 12.25 3.23 12.66
N MET A 37 11.65 3.57 11.52
CA MET A 37 11.50 2.71 10.35
C MET A 37 12.87 2.36 9.74
N HIS A 38 13.81 3.30 9.73
CA HIS A 38 15.13 3.11 9.11
C HIS A 38 16.18 2.44 10.00
N LYS A 39 16.01 2.47 11.32
CA LYS A 39 17.00 1.91 12.27
C LYS A 39 16.61 0.54 12.80
N LEU A 40 15.32 0.20 12.80
CA LEU A 40 14.81 -1.01 13.41
C LEU A 40 14.59 -2.09 12.35
N ARG A 41 15.06 -3.30 12.65
CA ARG A 41 14.84 -4.46 11.79
C ARG A 41 13.44 -5.02 12.04
N ARG A 42 12.77 -5.43 10.96
CA ARG A 42 11.50 -6.17 11.04
C ARG A 42 11.74 -7.51 11.75
N ASN A 43 10.78 -7.90 12.59
CA ASN A 43 10.88 -9.12 13.42
C ASN A 43 9.77 -10.13 13.15
N GLY A 44 8.92 -9.90 12.14
CA GLY A 44 7.80 -10.77 11.78
C GLY A 44 6.68 -10.80 12.82
N GLY A 45 6.61 -9.82 13.72
CA GLY A 45 5.53 -9.69 14.71
C GLY A 45 5.55 -10.75 15.81
N ARG A 46 6.63 -11.52 15.92
CA ARG A 46 6.70 -12.68 16.83
C ARG A 46 6.78 -12.32 18.31
N ASN A 47 7.20 -11.09 18.64
CA ASN A 47 7.42 -10.69 20.02
C ASN A 47 6.21 -9.96 20.59
N VAL A 48 5.36 -10.71 21.29
CA VAL A 48 4.11 -10.24 21.94
C VAL A 48 4.31 -9.00 22.81
N TRP A 49 5.47 -8.85 23.46
CA TRP A 49 5.74 -7.71 24.34
C TRP A 49 5.76 -6.37 23.60
N TYR A 50 6.16 -6.34 22.33
CA TYR A 50 6.10 -5.11 21.53
C TYR A 50 4.66 -4.68 21.27
N HIS A 51 3.75 -5.64 21.02
CA HIS A 51 2.33 -5.36 20.83
C HIS A 51 1.67 -4.88 22.12
N VAL A 52 1.93 -5.57 23.24
CA VAL A 52 1.39 -5.17 24.55
C VAL A 52 1.89 -3.78 24.95
N GLY A 53 3.19 -3.52 24.80
CA GLY A 53 3.78 -2.22 25.06
C GLY A 53 3.19 -1.12 24.17
N TYR A 54 3.01 -1.40 22.88
CA TYR A 54 2.40 -0.48 21.93
C TYR A 54 0.96 -0.13 22.30
N PHE A 55 0.08 -1.11 22.50
CA PHE A 55 -1.33 -0.87 22.83
C PHE A 55 -1.51 -0.21 24.20
N THR A 56 -0.62 -0.51 25.16
CA THR A 56 -0.60 0.17 26.47
C THR A 56 -0.24 1.65 26.30
N ALA A 57 0.80 1.96 25.50
CA ALA A 57 1.18 3.33 25.20
C ALA A 57 0.08 4.09 24.45
N VAL A 58 -0.57 3.46 23.47
CA VAL A 58 -1.70 4.04 22.74
C VAL A 58 -2.87 4.35 23.66
N ALA A 59 -3.26 3.42 24.53
CA ALA A 59 -4.34 3.64 25.49
C ALA A 59 -4.03 4.82 26.43
N LEU A 60 -2.77 4.94 26.87
CA LEU A 60 -2.32 6.08 27.67
C LEU A 60 -2.37 7.38 26.88
N ILE A 61 -1.94 7.39 25.61
CA ILE A 61 -1.99 8.57 24.74
C ILE A 61 -3.44 9.02 24.53
N ILE A 62 -4.35 8.11 24.18
CA ILE A 62 -5.77 8.43 23.99
C ILE A 62 -6.39 8.97 25.28
N TYR A 63 -6.03 8.39 26.43
CA TYR A 63 -6.52 8.84 27.74
C TYR A 63 -6.01 10.24 28.13
N LEU A 64 -4.77 10.58 27.79
CA LEU A 64 -4.15 11.86 28.14
C LEU A 64 -4.46 12.99 27.14
N LEU A 65 -4.89 12.65 25.93
CA LEU A 65 -5.13 13.62 24.88
C LEU A 65 -6.45 14.38 25.10
N PRO A 66 -6.45 15.72 25.15
CA PRO A 66 -7.68 16.49 25.24
C PRO A 66 -8.59 16.23 24.02
N ASN A 67 -9.90 16.07 24.24
CA ASN A 67 -10.86 15.73 23.18
C ASN A 67 -10.84 16.72 22.00
N ASP A 68 -10.74 18.03 22.27
CA ASP A 68 -10.72 19.05 21.21
C ASP A 68 -9.48 18.88 20.31
N LEU A 69 -8.35 18.52 20.91
CA LEU A 69 -7.10 18.24 20.19
C LEU A 69 -7.20 16.96 19.37
N ALA A 70 -7.86 15.94 19.93
CA ALA A 70 -8.06 14.66 19.28
C ALA A 70 -8.93 14.80 18.01
N LEU A 71 -10.00 15.57 18.07
CA LEU A 71 -10.89 15.80 16.93
C LEU A 71 -10.20 16.54 15.78
N ASP A 72 -9.34 17.51 16.10
CA ASP A 72 -8.56 18.23 15.09
C ASP A 72 -7.45 17.36 14.48
N ALA A 73 -6.76 16.58 15.31
CA ALA A 73 -5.65 15.73 14.89
C ALA A 73 -6.10 14.48 14.11
N PHE A 74 -7.19 13.83 14.55
CA PHE A 74 -7.67 12.54 14.04
C PHE A 74 -8.98 12.68 13.25
N ASN A 75 -8.97 13.57 12.26
CA ASN A 75 -10.08 13.66 11.31
C ASN A 75 -9.88 12.70 10.11
N PRO A 76 -10.96 12.38 9.36
CA PRO A 76 -10.89 11.45 8.23
C PRO A 76 -9.87 11.83 7.15
N ILE A 77 -9.71 13.13 6.89
CA ILE A 77 -8.78 13.64 5.86
C ILE A 77 -7.35 13.42 6.33
N THR A 78 -7.03 13.81 7.56
CA THR A 78 -5.70 13.61 8.15
C THR A 78 -5.36 12.13 8.14
N ILE A 79 -6.25 11.26 8.63
CA ILE A 79 -6.04 9.81 8.64
C ILE A 79 -5.82 9.28 7.22
N THR A 80 -6.64 9.68 6.26
CA THR A 80 -6.50 9.25 4.86
C THR A 80 -5.16 9.67 4.28
N LEU A 81 -4.74 10.92 4.47
CA LEU A 81 -3.46 11.41 3.98
C LEU A 81 -2.29 10.70 4.66
N VAL A 82 -2.33 10.60 5.98
CA VAL A 82 -1.31 9.96 6.83
C VAL A 82 -1.13 8.49 6.45
N CYS A 83 -2.21 7.73 6.42
CA CYS A 83 -2.21 6.28 6.28
C CYS A 83 -2.18 5.82 4.82
N THR A 84 -2.15 6.76 3.86
CA THR A 84 -2.05 6.48 2.43
C THR A 84 -0.76 7.04 1.85
N LEU A 85 -0.42 8.31 2.09
CA LEU A 85 0.77 8.94 1.48
C LEU A 85 2.07 8.33 1.99
N TYR A 86 2.20 8.12 3.30
CA TYR A 86 3.43 7.57 3.86
C TYR A 86 3.67 6.12 3.38
N PRO A 87 2.69 5.19 3.47
CA PRO A 87 2.83 3.86 2.90
C PRO A 87 3.07 3.84 1.39
N ILE A 88 2.50 4.77 0.62
CA ILE A 88 2.84 4.90 -0.82
C ILE A 88 4.32 5.22 -0.99
N TYR A 89 4.86 6.18 -0.23
CA TYR A 89 6.29 6.50 -0.29
C TYR A 89 7.17 5.29 0.05
N GLU A 90 6.84 4.57 1.13
CA GLU A 90 7.57 3.35 1.52
C GLU A 90 7.43 2.24 0.48
N SER A 91 6.26 2.08 -0.15
CA SER A 91 6.02 1.13 -1.24
C SER A 91 6.89 1.45 -2.46
N ILE A 92 7.01 2.74 -2.83
CA ILE A 92 7.90 3.17 -3.91
C ILE A 92 9.36 2.86 -3.56
N ARG A 93 9.77 3.11 -2.32
CA ARG A 93 11.14 2.81 -1.88
C ARG A 93 11.41 1.30 -1.93
N ALA A 94 10.49 0.47 -1.43
CA ALA A 94 10.61 -0.99 -1.40
C ALA A 94 10.83 -1.56 -2.81
N VAL A 95 9.97 -1.17 -3.76
CA VAL A 95 10.08 -1.57 -5.18
C VAL A 95 11.39 -1.11 -5.83
N CYS A 96 12.01 -0.04 -5.30
CA CYS A 96 13.31 0.44 -5.78
C CYS A 96 14.51 -0.28 -5.13
N THR A 97 14.31 -1.24 -4.22
CA THR A 97 15.37 -2.07 -3.66
C THR A 97 15.49 -3.42 -4.38
N VAL A 98 16.61 -4.11 -4.12
CA VAL A 98 16.91 -5.43 -4.70
C VAL A 98 16.30 -6.55 -3.84
N ASP A 99 16.07 -6.26 -2.56
CA ASP A 99 15.41 -7.20 -1.68
C ASP A 99 13.93 -7.25 -2.08
N THR A 100 13.30 -8.41 -1.92
CA THR A 100 11.86 -8.57 -2.16
C THR A 100 11.09 -8.72 -0.86
N ASP A 101 11.79 -8.90 0.27
CA ASP A 101 11.15 -9.10 1.58
C ASP A 101 10.44 -7.82 2.07
N ASP A 102 10.91 -6.64 1.67
CA ASP A 102 10.28 -5.35 1.93
C ASP A 102 9.03 -5.12 1.07
N ASP A 103 9.04 -5.58 -0.19
CA ASP A 103 7.85 -5.59 -1.05
C ASP A 103 6.72 -6.39 -0.42
N THR A 104 7.00 -7.63 0.01
CA THR A 104 6.04 -8.49 0.71
C THR A 104 5.49 -7.79 1.97
N SER A 105 6.37 -7.17 2.77
CA SER A 105 5.98 -6.49 4.00
C SER A 105 5.02 -5.32 3.76
N MET A 106 5.26 -4.53 2.70
CA MET A 106 4.36 -3.42 2.34
C MET A 106 3.06 -3.93 1.72
N LEU A 107 3.09 -5.03 0.98
CA LEU A 107 1.88 -5.63 0.44
C LEU A 107 0.98 -6.20 1.55
N GLN A 108 1.57 -6.83 2.58
CA GLN A 108 0.86 -7.23 3.80
C GLN A 108 0.21 -6.04 4.51
N TYR A 109 0.84 -4.87 4.53
CA TYR A 109 0.24 -3.64 5.06
C TYR A 109 -1.03 -3.27 4.28
N TRP A 110 -0.96 -3.22 2.95
CA TRP A 110 -2.12 -2.90 2.10
C TRP A 110 -3.26 -3.91 2.26
N ILE A 111 -2.92 -5.20 2.43
CA ILE A 111 -3.91 -6.25 2.74
C ILE A 111 -4.57 -6.00 4.10
N ALA A 112 -3.77 -5.81 5.15
CA ALA A 112 -4.28 -5.56 6.50
C ALA A 112 -5.16 -4.30 6.56
N GLN A 113 -4.76 -3.24 5.85
CA GLN A 113 -5.54 -2.03 5.69
C GLN A 113 -6.85 -2.31 4.94
N GLY A 114 -6.81 -3.05 3.84
CA GLY A 114 -7.98 -3.41 3.04
C GLY A 114 -9.03 -4.16 3.86
N ILE A 115 -8.63 -5.17 4.63
CA ILE A 115 -9.52 -5.93 5.52
C ILE A 115 -10.22 -4.98 6.51
N LEU A 116 -9.46 -4.10 7.16
CA LEU A 116 -10.03 -3.14 8.11
C LEU A 116 -10.95 -2.14 7.41
N SER A 117 -10.58 -1.65 6.22
CA SER A 117 -11.42 -0.72 5.45
C SER A 117 -12.77 -1.36 5.09
N PHE A 118 -12.78 -2.61 4.62
CA PHE A 118 -14.02 -3.34 4.39
C PHE A 118 -14.80 -3.53 5.69
N ALA A 119 -14.16 -3.95 6.77
CA ALA A 119 -14.82 -4.12 8.07
C ALA A 119 -15.42 -2.80 8.58
N SER A 120 -14.71 -1.68 8.44
CA SER A 120 -15.12 -0.35 8.90
C SER A 120 -16.42 0.13 8.27
N ALA A 121 -16.69 -0.27 7.01
CA ALA A 121 -17.93 0.04 6.34
C ALA A 121 -19.15 -0.58 7.03
N TRP A 122 -19.00 -1.78 7.60
CA TRP A 122 -20.03 -2.45 8.40
C TRP A 122 -20.07 -1.95 9.83
N VAL A 123 -18.90 -1.64 10.39
CA VAL A 123 -18.77 -1.17 11.77
C VAL A 123 -19.48 0.18 11.95
N ASN A 124 -19.43 1.09 10.96
CA ASN A 124 -20.15 2.36 11.02
C ASN A 124 -21.66 2.20 11.32
N ASP A 125 -22.32 1.18 10.77
CA ASP A 125 -23.74 0.92 11.03
C ASP A 125 -23.99 0.34 12.44
N VAL A 126 -23.04 -0.40 13.00
CA VAL A 126 -23.14 -1.01 14.35
C VAL A 126 -22.71 -0.04 15.46
N THR A 127 -21.77 0.87 15.18
CA THR A 127 -21.16 1.75 16.18
C THR A 127 -21.87 3.08 16.35
N ASN A 128 -22.82 3.39 15.47
CA ASN A 128 -23.62 4.60 15.59
C ASN A 128 -24.43 4.63 16.91
N ASP A 129 -24.69 3.49 17.54
CA ASP A 129 -25.49 3.44 18.77
C ASP A 129 -24.67 3.54 20.07
N HIS A 130 -23.34 3.41 20.02
CA HIS A 130 -22.51 3.43 21.24
C HIS A 130 -21.66 4.71 21.37
N PRO A 131 -21.92 5.59 22.38
CA PRO A 131 -21.27 6.89 22.51
C PRO A 131 -19.74 6.84 22.58
N LEU A 132 -19.18 5.86 23.29
CA LEU A 132 -17.73 5.72 23.44
C LEU A 132 -17.04 5.26 22.15
N VAL A 133 -17.69 4.44 21.33
CA VAL A 133 -17.06 3.95 20.10
C VAL A 133 -17.01 5.07 19.10
N ARG A 134 -18.09 5.84 18.97
CA ARG A 134 -18.13 7.03 18.12
C ARG A 134 -17.06 8.05 18.52
N GLN A 135 -16.81 8.22 19.81
CA GLN A 135 -15.84 9.19 20.31
C GLN A 135 -14.40 8.85 19.92
N TYR A 136 -13.99 7.59 20.07
CA TYR A 136 -12.57 7.19 19.91
C TYR A 136 -12.26 6.40 18.63
N TRP A 137 -13.21 6.31 17.70
CA TRP A 137 -13.09 5.46 16.51
C TRP A 137 -11.89 5.85 15.63
N PHE A 138 -11.75 7.15 15.36
CA PHE A 138 -10.72 7.64 14.44
C PHE A 138 -9.32 7.56 15.04
N GLU A 139 -9.19 7.75 16.35
CA GLU A 139 -7.96 7.55 17.11
C GLU A 139 -7.56 6.07 17.05
N CYS A 140 -8.51 5.16 17.31
CA CYS A 140 -8.27 3.72 17.21
C CYS A 140 -7.81 3.33 15.80
N LEU A 141 -8.48 3.84 14.76
CA LEU A 141 -8.10 3.59 13.37
C LEU A 141 -6.68 4.10 13.07
N PHE A 142 -6.37 5.33 13.45
CA PHE A 142 -5.04 5.92 13.25
C PHE A 142 -3.95 5.08 13.89
N PHE A 143 -4.09 4.75 15.18
CA PHE A 143 -3.08 3.98 15.89
C PHE A 143 -3.02 2.53 15.41
N TYR A 144 -4.11 1.97 14.88
CA TYR A 144 -4.05 0.68 14.20
C TYR A 144 -3.21 0.73 12.93
N TYR A 145 -3.37 1.76 12.08
CA TYR A 145 -2.56 1.89 10.87
C TYR A 145 -1.07 2.10 11.19
N VAL A 146 -0.76 2.89 12.22
CA VAL A 146 0.61 3.05 12.71
C VAL A 146 1.17 1.72 13.22
N TRP A 147 0.37 0.90 13.90
CA TRP A 147 0.78 -0.41 14.38
C TRP A 147 1.16 -1.38 13.25
N LEU A 148 0.41 -1.35 12.14
CA LEU A 148 0.70 -2.14 10.95
C LEU A 148 2.02 -1.72 10.28
N LEU A 149 2.30 -0.41 10.29
CA LEU A 149 3.40 0.21 9.57
C LEU A 149 4.76 0.00 10.26
N LEU A 150 4.80 0.12 11.59
CA LEU A 150 6.03 0.11 12.39
C LEU A 150 6.79 -1.23 12.29
N PRO A 151 8.12 -1.23 12.05
CA PRO A 151 8.89 -2.45 11.82
C PRO A 151 9.10 -3.29 13.08
N PHE A 152 9.07 -2.69 14.27
CA PHE A 152 9.33 -3.41 15.51
C PHE A 152 8.08 -4.12 16.05
N THR A 153 6.88 -3.62 15.73
CA THR A 153 5.62 -4.34 15.96
C THR A 153 5.36 -5.30 14.81
N ASP A 154 5.66 -4.87 13.57
CA ASP A 154 5.43 -5.65 12.36
C ASP A 154 3.99 -6.20 12.31
N GLY A 155 3.03 -5.34 12.67
CA GLY A 155 1.63 -5.73 12.88
C GLY A 155 0.98 -6.27 11.62
N ALA A 156 1.40 -5.79 10.44
CA ALA A 156 0.95 -6.29 9.15
C ALA A 156 1.32 -7.76 8.94
N ALA A 157 2.57 -8.14 9.22
CA ALA A 157 3.03 -9.52 9.13
C ALA A 157 2.30 -10.41 10.15
N LEU A 158 2.15 -9.95 11.40
CA LEU A 158 1.40 -10.69 12.41
C LEU A 158 -0.04 -10.96 11.97
N LEU A 159 -0.73 -9.94 11.45
CA LEU A 159 -2.11 -10.08 10.98
C LEU A 159 -2.19 -11.04 9.79
N TYR A 160 -1.24 -10.95 8.86
CA TYR A 160 -1.19 -11.85 7.71
C TYR A 160 -1.03 -13.30 8.15
N ASP A 161 0.01 -13.60 8.93
CA ASP A 161 0.35 -14.96 9.35
C ASP A 161 -0.72 -15.58 10.27
N CYS A 162 -1.35 -14.77 11.13
CA CYS A 162 -2.32 -15.27 12.11
C CYS A 162 -3.77 -15.29 11.59
N VAL A 163 -4.11 -14.43 10.63
CA VAL A 163 -5.51 -14.26 10.17
C VAL A 163 -5.63 -14.52 8.67
N THR A 164 -4.87 -13.80 7.85
CA THR A 164 -5.05 -13.85 6.39
C THR A 164 -4.64 -15.20 5.81
N GLU A 165 -3.46 -15.70 6.13
CA GLU A 165 -2.95 -16.98 5.61
C GLU A 165 -3.81 -18.18 6.03
N PRO A 166 -4.14 -18.40 7.31
CA PRO A 166 -4.89 -19.59 7.71
C PRO A 166 -6.37 -19.56 7.33
N PHE A 167 -7.02 -18.39 7.33
CA PHE A 167 -8.48 -18.30 7.16
C PHE A 167 -8.91 -17.70 5.82
N ILE A 168 -8.20 -16.70 5.30
CA ILE A 168 -8.63 -15.95 4.12
C ILE A 168 -8.07 -16.58 2.84
N VAL A 169 -6.79 -16.96 2.79
CA VAL A 169 -6.16 -17.55 1.59
C VAL A 169 -6.94 -18.76 1.05
N PRO A 170 -7.30 -19.78 1.86
CA PRO A 170 -8.04 -20.94 1.36
C PRO A 170 -9.43 -20.57 0.83
N LEU A 171 -10.06 -19.55 1.42
CA LEU A 171 -11.37 -19.06 1.02
C LEU A 171 -11.31 -18.35 -0.34
N ILE A 172 -10.30 -17.51 -0.58
CA ILE A 172 -10.26 -16.65 -1.78
C ILE A 172 -9.57 -17.29 -2.99
N ALA A 173 -8.67 -18.25 -2.78
CA ALA A 173 -7.89 -18.88 -3.85
C ALA A 173 -8.72 -19.34 -5.07
N PRO A 174 -9.87 -20.05 -4.91
CA PRO A 174 -10.67 -20.46 -6.06
C PRO A 174 -11.34 -19.28 -6.79
N TYR A 175 -11.59 -18.17 -6.09
CA TYR A 175 -12.23 -16.98 -6.66
C TYR A 175 -11.24 -16.09 -7.39
N ALA A 176 -10.01 -15.97 -6.90
CA ALA A 176 -8.95 -15.18 -7.52
C ALA A 176 -8.72 -15.60 -8.98
N LYS A 177 -8.58 -16.91 -9.23
CA LYS A 177 -8.41 -17.46 -10.60
C LYS A 177 -9.61 -17.18 -11.50
N LYS A 178 -10.84 -17.39 -11.00
CA LYS A 178 -12.07 -17.14 -11.77
C LYS A 178 -12.21 -15.66 -12.14
N MET A 179 -11.87 -14.78 -11.21
CA MET A 179 -11.99 -13.34 -11.39
C MET A 179 -10.95 -12.79 -12.37
N SER A 180 -9.72 -13.31 -12.37
CA SER A 180 -8.71 -12.96 -13.40
C SER A 180 -9.23 -13.30 -14.81
N ASN A 181 -9.74 -14.52 -15.00
CA ASN A 181 -10.33 -14.94 -16.28
C ASN A 181 -11.53 -14.07 -16.67
N ALA A 182 -12.40 -13.74 -15.70
CA ALA A 182 -13.55 -12.88 -15.93
C ALA A 182 -13.12 -11.45 -16.30
N LEU A 183 -12.11 -10.90 -15.64
CA LEU A 183 -11.56 -9.57 -15.91
C LEU A 183 -11.05 -9.48 -17.36
N ASN A 184 -10.25 -10.46 -17.79
CA ASN A 184 -9.75 -10.52 -19.17
C ASN A 184 -10.87 -10.66 -20.20
N ALA A 185 -11.88 -11.49 -19.93
CA ALA A 185 -13.06 -11.64 -20.78
C ALA A 185 -13.88 -10.34 -20.85
N ILE A 186 -14.09 -9.68 -19.71
CA ILE A 186 -14.78 -8.40 -19.60
C ILE A 186 -14.04 -7.35 -20.42
N VAL A 187 -12.75 -7.16 -20.21
CA VAL A 187 -11.94 -6.16 -20.92
C VAL A 187 -11.99 -6.39 -22.43
N THR A 188 -11.82 -7.64 -22.86
CA THR A 188 -11.92 -8.01 -24.28
C THR A 188 -13.31 -7.72 -24.84
N ALA A 189 -14.37 -8.01 -24.08
CA ALA A 189 -15.74 -7.69 -24.47
C ALA A 189 -16.01 -6.17 -24.53
N PHE A 190 -15.38 -5.39 -23.65
CA PHE A 190 -15.50 -3.93 -23.62
C PHE A 190 -14.74 -3.22 -24.74
N ILE A 191 -13.62 -3.78 -25.21
CA ILE A 191 -12.88 -3.24 -26.37
C ILE A 191 -13.74 -3.28 -27.64
N ASN A 192 -14.74 -4.18 -27.71
CA ASN A 192 -15.76 -4.12 -28.76
C ASN A 192 -16.64 -2.87 -28.55
N ALA A 193 -16.39 -1.85 -29.36
CA ALA A 193 -16.95 -0.49 -29.27
C ALA A 193 -18.47 -0.39 -29.06
N PHE A 194 -19.23 -1.42 -29.43
CA PHE A 194 -20.69 -1.49 -29.22
C PHE A 194 -21.09 -1.53 -27.74
N HIS A 195 -20.30 -2.16 -26.87
CA HIS A 195 -20.65 -2.32 -25.44
C HIS A 195 -20.30 -1.09 -24.58
N LEU A 196 -19.32 -0.28 -25.02
CA LEU A 196 -18.93 0.94 -24.31
C LEU A 196 -20.07 1.97 -24.24
N TRP A 197 -20.87 2.09 -25.30
CA TRP A 197 -22.03 2.99 -25.30
C TRP A 197 -23.12 2.52 -24.34
N PHE A 198 -23.37 1.21 -24.25
CA PHE A 198 -24.35 0.65 -23.31
C PHE A 198 -23.95 0.89 -21.85
N VAL A 199 -22.66 0.73 -21.53
CA VAL A 199 -22.17 0.99 -20.17
C VAL A 199 -22.12 2.47 -19.84
N TRP A 200 -21.75 3.33 -20.81
CA TRP A 200 -21.88 4.77 -20.64
C TRP A 200 -23.33 5.17 -20.35
N PHE A 201 -24.29 4.60 -21.10
CA PHE A 201 -25.71 4.84 -20.92
C PHE A 201 -26.21 4.32 -19.56
N ALA A 202 -25.81 3.12 -19.14
CA ALA A 202 -26.15 2.57 -17.82
C ALA A 202 -25.59 3.45 -16.70
N PHE A 203 -24.33 3.89 -16.80
CA PHE A 203 -23.70 4.80 -15.84
C PHE A 203 -24.33 6.18 -15.79
N PHE A 204 -25.00 6.63 -16.86
CA PHE A 204 -25.68 7.92 -16.86
C PHE A 204 -26.77 7.98 -15.78
N PHE A 205 -27.56 6.93 -15.62
CA PHE A 205 -28.71 6.88 -14.71
C PHE A 205 -28.38 6.55 -13.24
N LEU A 206 -27.17 6.05 -12.95
CA LEU A 206 -26.79 5.74 -11.57
C LEU A 206 -26.61 7.04 -10.75
N SER A 207 -26.81 6.95 -9.43
CA SER A 207 -26.49 8.05 -8.53
C SER A 207 -24.97 8.23 -8.42
N PRO A 208 -24.45 9.45 -8.15
CA PRO A 208 -23.01 9.68 -7.99
C PRO A 208 -22.37 8.76 -6.93
N ASN A 209 -23.03 8.57 -5.79
CA ASN A 209 -22.53 7.72 -4.71
C ASN A 209 -22.35 6.27 -5.17
N LEU A 210 -23.31 5.73 -5.94
CA LEU A 210 -23.21 4.37 -6.45
C LEU A 210 -22.07 4.24 -7.47
N LYS A 211 -21.86 5.25 -8.34
CA LYS A 211 -20.73 5.27 -9.28
C LYS A 211 -19.39 5.28 -8.54
N SER A 212 -19.29 6.06 -7.47
CA SER A 212 -18.09 6.13 -6.61
C SER A 212 -17.78 4.77 -5.97
N ILE A 213 -18.79 4.14 -5.36
CA ILE A 213 -18.66 2.79 -4.78
C ILE A 213 -18.22 1.78 -5.83
N ILE A 214 -18.83 1.79 -7.03
CA ILE A 214 -18.46 0.88 -8.11
C ILE A 214 -16.99 1.10 -8.53
N ALA A 215 -16.55 2.35 -8.69
CA ALA A 215 -15.18 2.67 -9.06
C ALA A 215 -14.17 2.20 -8.01
N ILE A 216 -14.46 2.41 -6.73
CA ILE A 216 -13.63 1.95 -5.60
C ILE A 216 -13.59 0.42 -5.56
N CYS A 217 -14.74 -0.26 -5.67
CA CYS A 217 -14.81 -1.71 -5.67
C CYS A 217 -14.00 -2.33 -6.83
N ILE A 218 -14.11 -1.76 -8.05
CA ILE A 218 -13.32 -2.21 -9.20
C ILE A 218 -11.82 -2.07 -8.92
N GLY A 219 -11.40 -0.95 -8.34
CA GLY A 219 -9.99 -0.69 -8.03
C GLY A 219 -9.42 -1.40 -6.80
N THR A 220 -10.26 -2.07 -6.01
CA THR A 220 -9.79 -2.67 -4.75
C THR A 220 -10.03 -4.16 -4.68
N VAL A 221 -11.20 -4.66 -5.09
CA VAL A 221 -11.60 -6.07 -4.85
C VAL A 221 -10.70 -7.07 -5.58
N TYR A 222 -10.49 -6.89 -6.90
CA TYR A 222 -9.61 -7.77 -7.67
C TYR A 222 -8.14 -7.67 -7.24
N PRO A 223 -7.54 -6.47 -7.22
CA PRO A 223 -6.15 -6.30 -6.78
C PRO A 223 -5.90 -6.81 -5.37
N PHE A 224 -6.85 -6.65 -4.45
CA PHE A 224 -6.74 -7.14 -3.08
C PHE A 224 -6.67 -8.66 -3.02
N MET A 225 -7.56 -9.38 -3.71
CA MET A 225 -7.47 -10.84 -3.77
C MET A 225 -6.18 -11.31 -4.42
N ALA A 226 -5.75 -10.66 -5.50
CA ALA A 226 -4.51 -11.01 -6.17
C ALA A 226 -3.27 -10.74 -5.30
N SER A 227 -3.28 -9.66 -4.50
CA SER A 227 -2.22 -9.33 -3.53
C SER A 227 -2.09 -10.39 -2.44
N ILE A 228 -3.22 -10.91 -1.92
CA ILE A 228 -3.20 -11.97 -0.91
C ILE A 228 -2.56 -13.25 -1.48
N ILE A 229 -2.91 -13.59 -2.72
CA ILE A 229 -2.33 -14.75 -3.40
C ILE A 229 -0.84 -14.54 -3.68
N ALA A 230 -0.43 -13.34 -4.12
CA ALA A 230 0.97 -13.01 -4.36
C ALA A 230 1.84 -13.22 -3.11
N VAL A 231 1.42 -12.70 -1.95
CA VAL A 231 2.17 -12.88 -0.69
C VAL A 231 2.25 -14.37 -0.26
N SER A 232 1.28 -15.19 -0.68
CA SER A 232 1.26 -16.62 -0.37
C SER A 232 2.16 -17.47 -1.28
N THR A 233 2.57 -16.95 -2.44
CA THR A 233 3.44 -17.67 -3.37
C THR A 233 4.92 -17.44 -3.04
N PRO A 234 5.81 -18.40 -3.35
CA PRO A 234 7.24 -18.27 -3.06
C PRO A 234 7.98 -17.30 -4.00
N GLN A 235 7.37 -16.91 -5.12
CA GLN A 235 7.93 -16.00 -6.12
C GLN A 235 7.55 -14.56 -5.78
N GLY A 236 8.55 -13.72 -5.49
CA GLY A 236 8.33 -12.32 -5.07
C GLY A 236 8.04 -11.35 -6.21
N ASP A 237 8.15 -11.77 -7.46
CA ASP A 237 7.93 -10.88 -8.61
C ASP A 237 6.48 -10.37 -8.68
N ASP A 238 5.53 -11.20 -8.25
CA ASP A 238 4.11 -10.84 -8.18
C ASP A 238 3.86 -9.80 -7.07
N ASP A 239 4.62 -9.84 -5.97
CA ASP A 239 4.52 -8.87 -4.88
C ASP A 239 4.92 -7.47 -5.37
N THR A 240 6.05 -7.38 -6.08
CA THR A 240 6.50 -6.11 -6.68
C THR A 240 5.45 -5.55 -7.64
N TYR A 241 4.79 -6.40 -8.46
CA TYR A 241 3.76 -5.97 -9.40
C TYR A 241 2.55 -5.34 -8.68
N TRP A 242 2.00 -6.03 -7.68
CA TRP A 242 0.84 -5.53 -6.95
C TRP A 242 1.19 -4.33 -6.07
N LEU A 243 2.40 -4.28 -5.52
CA LEU A 243 2.84 -3.12 -4.75
C LEU A 243 3.03 -1.88 -5.63
N THR A 244 3.53 -2.05 -6.84
CA THR A 244 3.59 -1.00 -7.87
C THR A 244 2.19 -0.50 -8.22
N TYR A 245 1.22 -1.42 -8.37
CA TYR A 245 -0.18 -1.08 -8.58
C TYR A 245 -0.75 -0.24 -7.41
N TRP A 246 -0.59 -0.69 -6.16
CA TRP A 246 -1.11 0.02 -4.99
C TRP A 246 -0.51 1.41 -4.82
N SER A 247 0.78 1.57 -5.15
CA SER A 247 1.45 2.88 -5.14
C SER A 247 0.80 3.85 -6.14
N CYS A 248 0.55 3.39 -7.38
CA CYS A 248 -0.12 4.18 -8.41
C CYS A 248 -1.61 4.43 -8.10
N TYR A 249 -2.33 3.39 -7.69
CA TYR A 249 -3.75 3.46 -7.37
C TYR A 249 -4.00 4.35 -6.15
N GLY A 250 -3.14 4.31 -5.14
CA GLY A 250 -3.27 5.17 -3.96
C GLY A 250 -3.19 6.66 -4.31
N ILE A 251 -2.25 7.05 -5.19
CA ILE A 251 -2.19 8.43 -5.70
C ILE A 251 -3.42 8.76 -6.56
N LEU A 252 -3.84 7.85 -7.43
CA LEU A 252 -5.05 8.01 -8.24
C LEU A 252 -6.29 8.20 -7.35
N TYR A 253 -6.44 7.40 -6.29
CA TYR A 253 -7.53 7.45 -5.33
C TYR A 253 -7.58 8.81 -4.62
N LEU A 254 -6.43 9.32 -4.16
CA LEU A 254 -6.34 10.64 -3.53
C LEU A 254 -6.72 11.78 -4.50
N ILE A 255 -6.20 11.73 -5.73
CA ILE A 255 -6.51 12.71 -6.77
C ILE A 255 -8.01 12.69 -7.10
N MET A 256 -8.57 11.50 -7.33
CA MET A 256 -9.98 11.37 -7.70
C MET A 256 -10.91 11.76 -6.57
N GLY A 257 -10.60 11.39 -5.32
CA GLY A 257 -11.36 11.83 -4.14
C GLY A 257 -11.34 13.35 -3.95
N PHE A 258 -10.19 13.99 -4.20
CA PHE A 258 -10.10 15.46 -4.16
C PHE A 258 -10.98 16.12 -5.23
N PHE A 259 -10.95 15.62 -6.46
CA PHE A 259 -11.72 16.18 -7.56
C PHE A 259 -13.21 15.80 -7.55
N GLU A 260 -13.61 14.75 -6.83
CA GLU A 260 -14.99 14.24 -6.81
C GLU A 260 -15.99 15.33 -6.43
N HIS A 261 -15.68 16.17 -5.44
CA HIS A 261 -16.56 17.27 -5.03
C HIS A 261 -16.93 18.20 -6.19
N TRP A 262 -15.99 18.44 -7.10
CA TRP A 262 -16.10 19.40 -8.21
C TRP A 262 -16.63 18.72 -9.48
N LEU A 263 -16.12 17.52 -9.77
CA LEU A 263 -16.35 16.82 -11.04
C LEU A 263 -17.46 15.77 -11.01
N LYS A 264 -18.09 15.48 -9.85
CA LYS A 264 -19.18 14.49 -9.75
C LYS A 264 -20.36 14.74 -10.69
N ARG A 265 -20.58 15.99 -11.13
CA ARG A 265 -21.66 16.36 -12.06
C ARG A 265 -21.24 16.27 -13.53
N VAL A 266 -19.94 16.16 -13.82
CA VAL A 266 -19.42 16.08 -15.17
C VAL A 266 -19.66 14.67 -15.73
N PRO A 267 -20.40 14.53 -16.84
CA PRO A 267 -20.60 13.23 -17.49
C PRO A 267 -19.25 12.63 -17.88
N GLY A 268 -19.01 11.38 -17.50
CA GLY A 268 -17.77 10.66 -17.83
C GLY A 268 -16.67 10.69 -16.77
N PHE A 269 -16.75 11.51 -15.71
CA PHE A 269 -15.74 11.54 -14.64
C PHE A 269 -15.47 10.15 -14.02
N TYR A 270 -16.53 9.46 -13.58
CA TYR A 270 -16.40 8.11 -12.99
C TYR A 270 -15.95 7.06 -14.01
N ILE A 271 -16.30 7.22 -15.29
CA ILE A 271 -15.86 6.30 -16.34
C ILE A 271 -14.37 6.46 -16.57
N MET A 272 -13.86 7.69 -16.65
CA MET A 272 -12.44 7.97 -16.71
C MET A 272 -11.70 7.40 -15.49
N TYR A 273 -12.27 7.54 -14.28
CA TYR A 273 -11.68 6.93 -13.08
C TYR A 273 -11.58 5.40 -13.19
N ILE A 274 -12.66 4.74 -13.63
CA ILE A 274 -12.66 3.28 -13.85
C ILE A 274 -11.66 2.88 -14.93
N LEU A 275 -11.62 3.58 -16.07
CA LEU A 275 -10.67 3.28 -17.16
C LEU A 275 -9.22 3.46 -16.73
N ALA A 276 -8.91 4.53 -15.99
CA ALA A 276 -7.58 4.74 -15.41
C ALA A 276 -7.20 3.61 -14.44
N THR A 277 -8.15 3.17 -13.61
CA THR A 277 -7.96 2.06 -12.67
C THR A 277 -7.71 0.73 -13.39
N ILE A 278 -8.46 0.45 -14.46
CA ILE A 278 -8.30 -0.73 -15.32
C ILE A 278 -6.93 -0.70 -16.03
N TYR A 279 -6.51 0.45 -16.54
CA TYR A 279 -5.20 0.64 -17.16
C TYR A 279 -4.05 0.32 -16.20
N LEU A 280 -4.18 0.67 -14.92
CA LEU A 280 -3.18 0.36 -13.90
C LEU A 280 -3.13 -1.13 -13.56
N MET A 281 -4.27 -1.80 -13.40
CA MET A 281 -4.30 -3.17 -12.86
C MET A 281 -3.97 -4.26 -13.89
N LEU A 282 -4.22 -4.00 -15.18
CA LEU A 282 -4.14 -5.05 -16.20
C LEU A 282 -2.70 -5.29 -16.69
N PRO A 283 -2.23 -6.55 -16.70
CA PRO A 283 -0.89 -6.89 -17.17
C PRO A 283 -0.63 -6.49 -18.63
N MET A 284 -1.66 -6.58 -19.49
CA MET A 284 -1.56 -6.23 -20.92
C MET A 284 -1.05 -4.80 -21.15
N PHE A 285 -1.48 -3.84 -20.32
CA PHE A 285 -1.12 -2.43 -20.50
C PHE A 285 0.18 -2.04 -19.83
N LYS A 286 0.63 -2.80 -18.81
CA LYS A 286 1.75 -2.44 -17.92
C LYS A 286 1.65 -0.99 -17.42
N GLY A 287 0.43 -0.49 -17.22
CA GLY A 287 0.16 0.92 -16.97
C GLY A 287 0.71 1.40 -15.63
N ALA A 288 0.64 0.55 -14.60
CA ALA A 288 1.23 0.85 -13.30
C ALA A 288 2.76 0.99 -13.38
N ASP A 289 3.47 0.07 -14.03
CA ASP A 289 4.94 0.16 -14.21
C ASP A 289 5.36 1.42 -15.00
N ALA A 290 4.62 1.73 -16.08
CA ALA A 290 4.89 2.93 -16.88
C ALA A 290 4.75 4.22 -16.05
N ILE A 291 3.66 4.39 -15.30
CA ILE A 291 3.42 5.56 -14.44
C ILE A 291 4.39 5.58 -13.26
N PHE A 292 4.67 4.41 -12.67
CA PHE A 292 5.58 4.29 -11.55
C PHE A 292 6.99 4.78 -11.90
N ARG A 293 7.57 4.25 -12.98
CA ARG A 293 8.93 4.58 -13.42
C ARG A 293 9.05 6.01 -13.94
N SER A 294 8.03 6.53 -14.60
CA SER A 294 8.08 7.86 -15.24
C SER A 294 7.68 9.01 -14.31
N ILE A 295 6.82 8.78 -13.32
CA ILE A 295 6.24 9.83 -12.47
C ILE A 295 6.61 9.61 -11.00
N LEU A 296 6.25 8.47 -10.41
CA LEU A 296 6.37 8.26 -8.95
C LEU A 296 7.82 8.17 -8.47
N VAL A 297 8.68 7.46 -9.21
CA VAL A 297 10.08 7.28 -8.84
C VAL A 297 10.87 8.61 -8.91
N PRO A 298 10.73 9.42 -9.97
CA PRO A 298 11.32 10.77 -9.98
C PRO A 298 10.78 11.68 -8.88
N LEU A 299 9.46 11.67 -8.62
CA LEU A 299 8.84 12.50 -7.59
C LEU A 299 9.29 12.14 -6.17
N SER A 300 9.55 10.86 -5.91
CA SER A 300 10.00 10.35 -4.61
C SER A 300 11.51 10.44 -4.40
N GLY A 301 12.28 10.85 -5.41
CA GLY A 301 13.73 10.91 -5.35
C GLY A 301 14.43 9.55 -5.35
N GLN A 302 13.76 8.48 -5.79
CA GLN A 302 14.28 7.10 -5.77
C GLN A 302 14.91 6.67 -7.11
N THR A 303 15.14 7.60 -8.04
CA THR A 303 15.68 7.28 -9.39
C THR A 303 17.02 6.54 -9.33
N GLU A 304 17.94 6.98 -8.47
CA GLU A 304 19.24 6.31 -8.31
C GLU A 304 19.07 4.89 -7.77
N MET A 305 18.22 4.71 -6.76
CA MET A 305 17.92 3.40 -6.17
C MET A 305 17.34 2.43 -7.21
N LEU A 306 16.36 2.89 -8.01
CA LEU A 306 15.78 2.09 -9.08
C LEU A 306 16.83 1.70 -10.13
N MET A 307 17.70 2.62 -10.54
CA MET A 307 18.77 2.31 -11.50
C MET A 307 19.76 1.28 -10.95
N LEU A 308 20.14 1.41 -9.68
CA LEU A 308 21.00 0.45 -9.00
C LEU A 308 20.33 -0.93 -8.89
N ARG A 309 19.03 -0.96 -8.58
CA ARG A 309 18.23 -2.18 -8.58
C ARG A 309 18.24 -2.85 -9.95
N ASP A 310 17.82 -2.15 -10.99
CA ASP A 310 17.73 -2.71 -12.34
C ASP A 310 19.11 -3.21 -12.82
N ALA A 311 20.19 -2.47 -12.51
CA ALA A 311 21.56 -2.91 -12.79
C ALA A 311 21.95 -4.18 -12.03
N SER A 312 21.53 -4.31 -10.76
CA SER A 312 21.79 -5.50 -9.95
C SER A 312 21.01 -6.72 -10.44
N ILE A 313 19.73 -6.56 -10.83
CA ILE A 313 18.89 -7.63 -11.37
C ILE A 313 19.47 -8.11 -12.70
N LEU A 314 19.81 -7.18 -13.60
CA LEU A 314 20.44 -7.51 -14.88
C LEU A 314 21.77 -8.24 -14.68
N ARG A 315 22.56 -7.84 -13.69
CA ARG A 315 23.78 -8.56 -13.31
C ARG A 315 23.47 -9.98 -12.84
N MET A 316 22.51 -10.17 -11.93
CA MET A 316 22.13 -11.50 -11.43
C MET A 316 21.65 -12.41 -12.58
N GLU A 317 20.89 -11.86 -13.53
CA GLU A 317 20.44 -12.58 -14.72
C GLU A 317 21.60 -12.95 -15.65
N LEU A 318 22.57 -12.06 -15.84
CA LEU A 318 23.78 -12.37 -16.62
C LEU A 318 24.65 -13.43 -15.92
N GLU A 319 24.84 -13.32 -14.60
CA GLU A 319 25.62 -14.28 -13.81
C GLU A 319 25.00 -15.68 -13.84
N SER A 320 23.67 -15.79 -13.84
CA SER A 320 22.97 -17.08 -13.94
C SER A 320 23.14 -17.74 -15.31
N LYS A 321 23.27 -16.95 -16.38
CA LYS A 321 23.51 -17.44 -17.75
C LYS A 321 24.96 -17.81 -18.04
N ILE A 322 25.91 -17.46 -17.16
CA ILE A 322 27.34 -17.78 -17.36
C ILE A 322 27.64 -19.22 -16.89
N PRO A 323 28.20 -20.09 -17.76
CA PRO A 323 28.62 -21.43 -17.37
C PRO A 323 29.67 -21.41 -16.27
N GLU A 324 29.60 -22.32 -15.30
CA GLU A 324 30.51 -22.36 -14.15
C GLU A 324 32.00 -22.39 -14.57
N SER A 325 32.32 -23.09 -15.65
CA SER A 325 33.67 -23.20 -16.19
C SER A 325 34.28 -21.87 -16.65
N ARG A 326 33.46 -20.90 -17.04
CA ARG A 326 33.90 -19.58 -17.53
C ARG A 326 33.62 -18.44 -16.56
N ARG A 327 32.90 -18.69 -15.46
CA ARG A 327 32.45 -17.68 -14.50
C ARG A 327 33.61 -16.86 -13.93
N ALA A 328 34.67 -17.52 -13.46
CA ALA A 328 35.84 -16.84 -12.90
C ALA A 328 36.56 -15.96 -13.94
N GLN A 329 36.70 -16.45 -15.17
CA GLN A 329 37.35 -15.70 -16.26
C GLN A 329 36.53 -14.47 -16.69
N VAL A 330 35.21 -14.62 -16.80
CA VAL A 330 34.31 -13.51 -17.17
C VAL A 330 34.29 -12.45 -16.07
N LEU A 331 34.17 -12.86 -14.80
CA LEU A 331 34.18 -11.92 -13.67
C LEU A 331 35.54 -11.18 -13.54
N ASP A 332 36.67 -11.87 -13.76
CA ASP A 332 37.99 -11.23 -13.80
C ASP A 332 38.09 -10.20 -14.92
N ALA A 333 37.64 -10.54 -16.14
CA ALA A 333 37.63 -9.63 -17.28
C ALA A 333 36.73 -8.40 -17.05
N VAL A 334 35.55 -8.59 -16.45
CA VAL A 334 34.63 -7.50 -16.08
C VAL A 334 35.28 -6.59 -15.03
N SER A 335 35.87 -7.16 -13.96
CA SER A 335 36.51 -6.37 -12.89
C SER A 335 37.66 -5.49 -13.44
N LYS A 336 38.46 -6.02 -14.37
CA LYS A 336 39.54 -5.28 -15.04
C LYS A 336 39.02 -4.19 -15.97
N THR A 337 37.90 -4.42 -16.64
CA THR A 337 37.30 -3.45 -17.58
C THR A 337 36.67 -2.26 -16.85
N PHE A 338 36.01 -2.51 -15.72
CA PHE A 338 35.27 -1.48 -14.97
C PHE A 338 36.02 -0.94 -13.74
N GLY A 339 37.24 -1.43 -13.44
CA GLY A 339 38.05 -0.99 -12.30
C GLY A 339 37.40 -1.26 -10.94
N ALA A 340 36.48 -2.23 -10.86
CA ALA A 340 35.67 -2.48 -9.67
C ALA A 340 36.37 -3.46 -8.72
N ASP A 341 36.50 -3.07 -7.46
CA ASP A 341 36.96 -3.93 -6.36
C ASP A 341 35.82 -4.87 -5.93
N ASN A 342 36.00 -6.18 -6.15
CA ASN A 342 35.03 -7.22 -5.84
C ASN A 342 34.62 -7.26 -4.34
N SER A 343 35.42 -6.67 -3.44
CA SER A 343 35.13 -6.64 -1.99
C SER A 343 34.02 -5.67 -1.57
N LYS A 344 33.68 -4.69 -2.43
CA LYS A 344 32.64 -3.68 -2.17
C LYS A 344 31.26 -4.06 -2.70
N MET A 345 31.14 -5.22 -3.34
CA MET A 345 29.87 -5.69 -3.88
C MET A 345 29.00 -6.27 -2.75
N PRO A 346 27.68 -5.99 -2.73
CA PRO A 346 26.76 -6.64 -1.81
C PRO A 346 26.88 -8.15 -1.96
N SER A 347 27.10 -8.87 -0.85
CA SER A 347 27.16 -10.32 -0.88
C SER A 347 25.82 -10.88 -1.33
N VAL A 348 25.82 -11.76 -2.33
CA VAL A 348 24.64 -12.55 -2.70
C VAL A 348 24.22 -13.37 -1.49
N ARG A 349 23.16 -12.95 -0.80
CA ARG A 349 22.51 -13.77 0.20
C ARG A 349 21.76 -14.85 -0.59
N ARG A 350 22.32 -16.06 -0.67
CA ARG A 350 21.51 -17.23 -1.04
C ARG A 350 20.36 -17.26 -0.03
N ARG A 351 19.11 -17.27 -0.50
CA ARG A 351 17.97 -17.53 0.37
C ARG A 351 18.30 -18.77 1.19
N PRO A 352 18.06 -18.77 2.53
CA PRO A 352 18.14 -19.99 3.29
C PRO A 352 17.23 -21.00 2.60
N ASN A 353 17.72 -22.23 2.42
CA ASN A 353 16.94 -23.32 1.88
C ASN A 353 15.77 -23.57 2.86
N TYR A 354 14.65 -22.88 2.64
CA TYR A 354 13.41 -23.18 3.34
C TYR A 354 13.03 -24.56 2.87
N GLY A 355 12.89 -25.49 3.83
CA GLY A 355 12.66 -26.89 3.56
C GLY A 355 11.63 -27.10 2.46
N ASP A 356 11.94 -28.06 1.60
CA ASP A 356 11.13 -28.58 0.52
C ASP A 356 9.62 -28.51 0.83
N LYS A 357 8.93 -27.47 0.34
CA LYS A 357 7.47 -27.37 0.31
C LYS A 357 6.95 -28.04 -0.97
N SER A 358 7.41 -29.26 -1.26
CA SER A 358 6.95 -30.08 -2.39
C SER A 358 5.56 -30.70 -2.19
N ASP A 359 4.81 -30.30 -1.15
CA ASP A 359 3.52 -30.93 -0.81
C ASP A 359 2.28 -30.08 -1.11
N TYR A 360 2.41 -29.05 -1.96
CA TYR A 360 1.26 -28.48 -2.65
C TYR A 360 1.38 -28.85 -4.13
N GLY A 361 0.50 -29.76 -4.56
CA GLY A 361 0.47 -30.32 -5.90
C GLY A 361 0.67 -29.25 -6.96
N ALA A 362 1.61 -29.52 -7.86
CA ALA A 362 1.90 -28.73 -9.03
C ALA A 362 0.61 -28.39 -9.80
N ILE A 363 0.11 -27.18 -9.57
CA ILE A 363 -0.85 -26.55 -10.47
C ILE A 363 0.02 -25.91 -11.54
N GLU A 364 -0.09 -26.39 -12.77
CA GLU A 364 0.68 -25.96 -13.92
C GLU A 364 0.84 -24.43 -13.99
N GLU A 365 2.10 -24.03 -13.87
CA GLU A 365 2.62 -22.68 -13.66
C GLU A 365 2.71 -21.88 -14.97
N LYS A 366 1.71 -22.01 -15.86
CA LYS A 366 1.76 -21.36 -17.19
C LYS A 366 0.56 -20.52 -17.61
N GLU A 367 -0.42 -20.29 -16.75
CA GLU A 367 -1.61 -19.50 -17.13
C GLU A 367 -2.03 -18.40 -16.13
N ILE A 368 -1.21 -18.06 -15.13
CA ILE A 368 -1.54 -16.95 -14.21
C ILE A 368 -0.93 -15.60 -14.66
N ILE A 369 -0.08 -15.62 -15.70
CA ILE A 369 0.37 -14.41 -16.41
C ILE A 369 -0.26 -14.40 -17.81
N VAL A 370 -1.49 -13.90 -17.93
CA VAL A 370 -2.03 -13.31 -19.16
C VAL A 370 -2.94 -12.13 -18.81
#